data_AF-A0A059X6R8-F1
#
_entry.id   AF-A0A059X6R8-F1
#
_cell.length_a   1.000
_cell.length_b   1.000
_cell.length_c   1.000
_cell.angle_alpha   90.00
_cell.angle_beta   90.00
_cell.angle_gamma   90.00
#
_symmetry.space_group_name_H-M   'P 1'
#
loop_
_entity.id
_entity.type
_entity.pdbx_description
1 polymer ?
#
loop_
_entity_poly.entity_id
_entity_poly.type
_entity_poly.pdbx_seq_one_letter_code
_entity_poly.pdbx_strand_id
1 'polypeptide(L)'
;MTKIITIFTYMFKINKMDFLVGFYIFGVLVSELVGSKTFPLADLGFMKLNASVAIFLIPLLFSVNDIITEVHGAKRARSVVRTGLLMIILLFLFLILAIHLPPSPRFIGSEVAYDSIFGKSLRISFASLVAFTL
;
A
#
# COMPACT_ATOMS: atom_id res chain seq x y z
N MET A 1 -15.39 -22.06 31.29
CA MET A 1 -15.71 -21.63 29.91
C MET A 1 -15.78 -20.10 29.78
N THR A 2 -16.40 -19.39 30.72
CA THR A 2 -16.57 -17.92 30.70
C THR A 2 -15.25 -17.13 30.74
N LYS A 3 -14.25 -17.56 31.52
CA LYS A 3 -12.93 -16.88 31.60
C LYS A 3 -12.12 -16.92 30.30
N ILE A 4 -12.24 -17.99 29.50
CA ILE A 4 -11.52 -18.13 28.21
C ILE A 4 -12.08 -17.17 27.18
N ILE A 5 -13.42 -17.00 27.15
CA ILE A 5 -14.09 -16.04 26.26
C ILE A 5 -13.66 -14.61 26.62
N THR A 6 -13.64 -14.26 27.91
CA THR A 6 -13.19 -12.93 28.36
C THR A 6 -11.71 -12.66 28.04
N ILE A 7 -10.83 -13.66 28.18
CA ILE A 7 -9.42 -13.56 27.78
C ILE A 7 -9.31 -13.31 26.28
N PHE A 8 -10.08 -14.02 25.46
CA PHE A 8 -10.10 -13.85 24.01
C PHE A 8 -10.59 -12.44 23.61
N THR A 9 -11.61 -11.91 24.28
CA THR A 9 -12.12 -10.54 24.04
C THR A 9 -11.10 -9.46 24.43
N TYR A 10 -10.35 -9.64 25.52
CA TYR A 10 -9.27 -8.73 25.89
C TYR A 10 -8.04 -8.84 24.98
N MET A 11 -7.77 -10.04 24.45
CA MET A 11 -6.65 -10.30 23.55
C MET A 11 -6.80 -9.60 22.18
N PHE A 12 -8.04 -9.32 21.76
CA PHE A 12 -8.36 -8.59 20.51
C PHE A 12 -8.83 -7.14 20.73
N LYS A 13 -8.48 -6.51 21.87
CA LYS A 13 -8.78 -5.09 22.07
C LYS A 13 -7.82 -4.23 21.25
N ILE A 14 -8.17 -3.97 19.99
CA ILE A 14 -7.39 -3.10 19.10
C ILE A 14 -7.65 -1.63 19.46
N ASN A 15 -6.59 -0.86 19.67
CA ASN A 15 -6.72 0.58 19.83
C ASN A 15 -7.15 1.21 18.49
N LYS A 16 -8.13 2.11 18.53
CA LYS A 16 -8.64 2.82 17.34
C LYS A 16 -7.51 3.46 16.53
N MET A 17 -6.51 4.01 17.22
CA MET A 17 -5.38 4.66 16.55
C MET A 17 -4.42 3.69 15.89
N ASP A 18 -4.14 2.56 16.52
CA ASP A 18 -3.28 1.53 15.95
C ASP A 18 -3.94 0.93 14.71
N PHE A 19 -5.27 0.76 14.75
CA PHE A 19 -6.06 0.34 13.59
C PHE A 19 -6.00 1.36 12.45
N LEU A 20 -6.24 2.65 12.71
CA LEU A 20 -6.20 3.68 11.67
C LEU A 20 -4.82 3.80 11.02
N VAL A 21 -3.75 3.78 11.82
CA VAL A 21 -2.38 3.82 11.32
C VAL A 21 -2.07 2.54 10.52
N GLY A 22 -2.46 1.36 11.02
CA GLY A 22 -2.27 0.10 10.31
C GLY A 22 -3.03 0.07 8.98
N PHE A 23 -4.26 0.55 8.96
CA PHE A 23 -5.09 0.65 7.76
C PHE A 23 -4.50 1.64 6.74
N TYR A 24 -3.99 2.78 7.20
CA TYR A 24 -3.29 3.73 6.34
C TYR A 24 -2.04 3.10 5.70
N ILE A 25 -1.19 2.45 6.50
CA ILE A 25 0.02 1.78 6.01
C ILE A 25 -0.34 0.68 5.02
N PHE A 26 -1.34 -0.15 5.34
CA PHE A 26 -1.85 -1.18 4.43
C PHE A 26 -2.28 -0.58 3.09
N GLY A 27 -3.11 0.47 3.10
CA GLY A 27 -3.61 1.08 1.87
C GLY A 27 -2.49 1.68 1.02
N VAL A 28 -1.50 2.33 1.65
CA VAL A 28 -0.32 2.86 0.96
C VAL A 28 0.46 1.73 0.29
N LEU A 29 0.79 0.66 1.01
CA LEU A 29 1.58 -0.45 0.47
C LEU A 29 0.83 -1.25 -0.61
N VAL A 30 -0.47 -1.47 -0.44
CA VAL A 30 -1.28 -2.16 -1.45
C VAL A 30 -1.36 -1.33 -2.72
N SER A 31 -1.50 0.00 -2.61
CA SER A 31 -1.51 0.91 -3.76
C SER A 31 -0.27 0.75 -4.63
N GLU A 32 0.90 0.58 -4.04
CA GLU A 32 2.17 0.35 -4.74
C GLU A 32 2.16 -0.95 -5.57
N LEU A 33 1.59 -2.02 -5.02
CA LEU A 33 1.56 -3.34 -5.64
C LEU A 33 0.48 -3.46 -6.72
N VAL A 34 -0.75 -2.99 -6.43
CA VAL A 34 -1.90 -3.13 -7.33
C VAL A 34 -1.99 -1.99 -8.34
N GLY A 35 -1.24 -0.90 -8.12
CA GLY A 35 -1.27 0.30 -8.95
C GLY A 35 -0.89 0.05 -10.41
N SER A 36 -0.16 -1.04 -10.67
CA SER A 36 0.26 -1.46 -12.02
C SER A 36 -0.88 -1.93 -12.90
N LYS A 37 -2.02 -2.33 -12.31
CA LYS A 37 -3.21 -2.75 -13.05
C LYS A 37 -4.07 -1.53 -13.37
N THR A 38 -4.35 -1.34 -14.66
CA THR A 38 -5.29 -0.32 -15.13
C THR A 38 -6.57 -0.96 -15.68
N PHE A 39 -7.64 -0.19 -15.69
CA PHE A 39 -8.93 -0.58 -16.25
C PHE A 39 -9.57 0.60 -17.01
N PRO A 40 -10.39 0.33 -18.04
CA PRO A 40 -11.07 1.38 -18.79
C PRO A 40 -12.16 2.02 -17.93
N LEU A 41 -12.14 3.35 -17.85
CA LEU A 41 -13.08 4.15 -17.06
C LEU A 41 -14.20 4.72 -17.95
N ALA A 42 -13.83 5.29 -19.10
CA ALA A 42 -14.76 5.81 -20.09
C ALA A 42 -14.14 5.84 -21.48
N ASP A 43 -14.96 5.62 -22.51
CA ASP A 43 -14.57 5.77 -23.92
C ASP A 43 -15.27 7.01 -24.48
N LEU A 44 -14.49 8.06 -24.74
CA LEU A 44 -14.98 9.34 -25.27
C LEU A 44 -14.91 9.36 -26.81
N GLY A 45 -14.65 8.24 -27.47
CA GLY A 45 -14.51 8.13 -28.92
C GLY A 45 -13.16 8.64 -29.45
N PHE A 46 -12.71 9.82 -28.99
CA PHE A 46 -11.38 10.38 -29.32
C PHE A 46 -10.30 10.03 -28.29
N MET A 47 -10.69 9.58 -27.09
CA MET A 47 -9.77 9.21 -26.02
C MET A 47 -10.38 8.13 -25.13
N LYS A 48 -9.56 7.11 -24.82
CA LYS A 48 -9.89 6.09 -23.81
C LYS A 48 -9.28 6.48 -22.48
N LEU A 49 -10.12 6.81 -21.52
CA LEU A 49 -9.70 7.10 -20.15
C LEU A 49 -9.48 5.77 -19.43
N ASN A 50 -8.28 5.57 -18.91
CA ASN A 50 -7.94 4.42 -18.07
C ASN A 50 -7.57 4.92 -16.68
N ALA A 51 -8.01 4.19 -15.66
CA ALA A 51 -7.66 4.45 -14.28
C ALA A 51 -6.85 3.28 -13.70
N SER A 52 -5.97 3.58 -12.74
CA SER A 52 -5.31 2.54 -11.94
C SER A 52 -6.28 1.98 -10.91
N VAL A 53 -6.18 0.69 -10.61
CA VAL A 53 -6.96 0.04 -9.53
C VAL A 53 -6.69 0.70 -8.17
N ALA A 54 -5.53 1.31 -7.97
CA ALA A 54 -5.22 2.07 -6.76
C ALA A 54 -6.22 3.22 -6.48
N ILE A 55 -6.98 3.68 -7.48
CA ILE A 55 -7.98 4.75 -7.32
C ILE A 55 -9.02 4.46 -6.23
N PHE A 56 -9.34 3.18 -5.98
CA PHE A 56 -10.28 2.79 -4.93
C PHE A 56 -9.72 2.97 -3.51
N LEU A 57 -8.39 2.95 -3.35
CA LEU A 57 -7.72 3.16 -2.08
C LEU A 57 -7.58 4.65 -1.74
N ILE A 58 -7.54 5.51 -2.76
CA ILE A 58 -7.41 6.96 -2.61
C ILE A 58 -8.44 7.55 -1.62
N PRO A 59 -9.76 7.40 -1.82
CA PRO A 59 -10.74 8.00 -0.90
C PRO A 59 -10.64 7.43 0.51
N LEU A 60 -10.25 6.16 0.67
CA LEU A 60 -10.05 5.53 1.98
C LEU A 60 -8.85 6.13 2.71
N LEU A 61 -7.73 6.31 2.01
CA LEU A 61 -6.50 6.90 2.57
C LEU A 61 -6.72 8.36 2.97
N PHE A 62 -7.38 9.15 2.13
CA PHE A 62 -7.71 10.54 2.46
C PHE A 62 -8.66 10.62 3.67
N SER A 63 -9.70 9.78 3.73
CA SER A 63 -10.61 9.75 4.88
C SER A 63 -9.87 9.46 6.19
N VAL A 64 -8.95 8.50 6.19
CA VAL A 64 -8.15 8.18 7.39
C VAL A 64 -7.23 9.32 7.77
N ASN A 65 -6.55 9.93 6.79
CA ASN A 65 -5.69 11.07 7.04
C ASN A 65 -6.46 12.28 7.60
N ASP A 66 -7.67 12.54 7.10
CA ASP A 66 -8.54 13.63 7.56
C ASP A 66 -8.99 13.39 9.00
N ILE A 67 -9.45 12.18 9.33
CA ILE A 67 -9.81 11.79 10.71
C ILE A 67 -8.62 11.99 11.66
N ILE A 68 -7.42 11.54 11.27
CA ILE A 68 -6.22 11.71 12.09
C ILE A 68 -5.87 13.20 12.25
N THR A 69 -6.05 13.99 11.20
CA THR A 69 -5.77 15.43 11.21
C THR A 69 -6.72 16.20 12.12
N GLU A 70 -8.03 15.88 12.07
CA GLU A 70 -9.07 16.55 12.86
C GLU A 70 -9.00 16.16 14.34
N VAL A 71 -8.83 14.87 14.64
CA VAL A 71 -8.87 14.35 16.02
C VAL A 71 -7.51 14.47 16.72
N HIS A 72 -6.41 14.25 16.01
CA HIS A 72 -5.06 14.21 16.60
C HIS A 72 -4.14 15.34 16.15
N GLY A 73 -4.66 16.23 15.29
CA GLY A 73 -3.94 17.40 14.80
C GLY A 73 -2.97 17.09 13.65
N ALA A 74 -2.65 18.15 12.90
CA ALA A 74 -1.80 18.06 11.72
C ALA A 74 -0.36 17.55 12.01
N LYS A 75 0.15 17.75 13.23
CA LYS A 75 1.47 17.20 13.63
C LYS A 75 1.46 15.68 13.61
N ARG A 76 0.39 15.06 14.13
CA ARG A 76 0.26 13.59 14.16
C ARG A 76 0.02 13.04 12.76
N ALA A 77 -0.86 13.66 11.98
CA ALA A 77 -1.09 13.26 10.59
C ALA A 77 0.21 13.24 9.77
N ARG A 78 1.03 14.31 9.85
CA ARG A 78 2.36 14.35 9.20
C ARG A 78 3.28 13.22 9.66
N SER A 79 3.24 12.85 10.94
CA SER A 79 4.02 11.71 11.44
C SER A 79 3.59 10.41 10.77
N VAL A 80 2.28 10.17 10.62
CA VAL A 80 1.73 8.95 10.00
C VAL A 80 2.09 8.89 8.50
N VAL A 81 1.98 10.02 7.79
CA VAL A 81 2.39 10.11 6.38
C VAL A 81 3.88 9.80 6.23
N ARG A 82 4.75 10.37 7.08
CA ARG A 82 6.19 10.06 7.08
C ARG A 82 6.47 8.59 7.37
N THR A 83 5.72 7.97 8.28
CA THR A 83 5.83 6.54 8.51
C THR A 83 5.44 5.74 7.26
N GLY A 84 4.36 6.12 6.57
CA GLY A 84 3.98 5.53 5.29
C GLY A 84 5.11 5.62 4.25
N LEU A 85 5.74 6.80 4.13
CA LEU A 85 6.90 6.99 3.24
C LEU A 85 8.05 6.02 3.58
N LEU A 86 8.41 5.89 4.87
CA LEU A 86 9.43 4.93 5.30
C LEU A 86 9.06 3.49 4.94
N MET A 87 7.77 3.13 5.03
CA MET A 87 7.30 1.80 4.63
C MET A 87 7.40 1.58 3.11
N ILE A 88 7.16 2.60 2.28
CA ILE A 88 7.39 2.53 0.82
C ILE A 88 8.88 2.30 0.51
N ILE A 89 9.79 2.98 1.23
CA ILE A 89 11.25 2.76 1.06
C ILE A 89 11.60 1.30 1.36
N LEU A 90 11.09 0.75 2.46
CA LEU A 90 11.31 -0.66 2.79
C LEU A 90 10.74 -1.58 1.71
N LEU A 91 9.51 -1.35 1.26
CA LEU A 91 8.91 -2.12 0.17
C LEU A 91 9.79 -2.09 -1.08
N PHE A 92 10.25 -0.91 -1.49
CA PHE A 92 11.11 -0.72 -2.66
C PHE A 92 12.41 -1.55 -2.55
N LEU A 93 13.08 -1.52 -1.39
CA LEU A 93 14.28 -2.32 -1.15
C LEU A 93 14.00 -3.83 -1.24
N PHE A 94 12.88 -4.30 -0.68
CA PHE A 94 12.48 -5.70 -0.77
C PHE A 94 12.10 -6.11 -2.20
N LEU A 95 11.50 -5.22 -2.99
CA LEU A 95 11.20 -5.48 -4.41
C LEU A 95 12.48 -5.59 -5.23
N ILE A 96 13.49 -4.75 -4.98
CA ILE A 96 14.82 -4.89 -5.62
C ILE A 96 15.39 -6.27 -5.29
N LEU A 97 15.42 -6.63 -4.01
CA LEU A 97 15.95 -7.91 -3.56
C LEU A 97 15.20 -9.07 -4.23
N ALA A 98 13.87 -9.03 -4.24
CA ALA A 98 13.04 -10.09 -4.79
C ALA A 98 13.26 -10.35 -6.29
N ILE A 99 13.54 -9.31 -7.08
CA ILE A 99 13.73 -9.41 -8.53
C ILE A 99 15.19 -9.80 -8.89
N HIS A 100 16.17 -9.45 -8.05
CA HIS A 100 17.59 -9.72 -8.35
C HIS A 100 18.07 -11.09 -7.86
N LEU A 101 17.31 -11.78 -7.01
CA LEU A 101 17.68 -13.10 -6.52
C LEU A 101 17.43 -14.16 -7.62
N PRO A 102 18.37 -15.09 -7.85
CA PRO A 102 18.19 -16.11 -8.87
C PRO A 102 17.04 -17.08 -8.50
N PRO A 103 16.25 -17.53 -9.47
CA PRO A 103 15.14 -18.43 -9.23
C PRO A 103 15.64 -19.83 -8.82
N SER A 104 14.91 -20.46 -7.90
CA SER A 104 15.12 -21.88 -7.60
C SER A 104 14.64 -22.76 -8.77
N PRO A 105 15.11 -24.03 -8.90
CA PRO A 105 14.67 -24.93 -9.97
C PRO A 105 13.16 -25.13 -10.06
N ARG A 106 12.45 -24.99 -8.93
CA ARG A 106 10.98 -25.11 -8.86
C ARG A 106 10.25 -23.85 -9.34
N PHE A 107 10.94 -22.71 -9.38
CA PHE A 107 10.35 -21.40 -9.66
C PHE A 107 10.67 -20.86 -11.06
N ILE A 108 11.66 -21.43 -11.77
CA ILE A 108 12.12 -20.98 -13.10
C ILE A 108 10.97 -20.72 -14.08
N GLY A 109 9.92 -21.55 -14.07
CA GLY A 109 8.77 -21.39 -14.97
C GLY A 109 7.89 -20.16 -14.70
N SER A 110 7.99 -19.54 -13.51
CA SER A 110 7.20 -18.37 -13.11
C SER A 110 8.02 -17.07 -13.06
N GLU A 111 9.35 -17.15 -13.20
CA GLU A 111 10.27 -16.03 -13.05
C GLU A 111 9.90 -14.83 -13.94
N VAL A 112 9.69 -15.06 -15.23
CA VAL A 112 9.39 -14.00 -16.21
C VAL A 112 8.11 -13.23 -15.83
N ALA A 113 7.10 -13.94 -15.33
CA ALA A 113 5.84 -13.31 -14.91
C ALA A 113 6.03 -12.54 -13.59
N TYR A 114 6.79 -13.11 -12.66
CA TYR A 114 7.12 -12.49 -11.38
C TYR A 114 7.86 -11.16 -11.59
N ASP A 115 8.92 -11.16 -12.40
CA ASP A 115 9.71 -9.96 -12.74
C ASP A 115 8.88 -8.91 -13.45
N SER A 116 7.97 -9.30 -14.34
CA SER A 116 7.10 -8.36 -15.05
C SER A 116 6.15 -7.62 -14.10
N ILE A 117 5.57 -8.33 -13.12
CA ILE A 117 4.61 -7.76 -12.17
C ILE A 117 5.32 -6.92 -11.11
N PHE A 118 6.33 -7.49 -10.45
CA PHE A 118 7.04 -6.81 -9.39
C PHE A 118 7.98 -5.72 -9.93
N GLY A 119 8.48 -5.84 -11.16
CA GLY A 119 9.22 -4.76 -11.83
C GLY A 119 8.37 -3.53 -12.10
N LYS A 120 7.09 -3.70 -12.47
CA LYS A 120 6.13 -2.58 -12.56
C LYS A 120 5.88 -1.96 -11.19
N SER A 121 5.68 -2.79 -10.17
CA SER A 121 5.48 -2.33 -8.78
C SER A 121 6.69 -1.54 -8.29
N LEU A 122 7.91 -2.03 -8.56
CA LEU A 122 9.17 -1.36 -8.23
C LEU A 122 9.27 0.02 -8.88
N ARG A 123 8.87 0.14 -10.16
CA ARG A 123 8.82 1.42 -10.86
C ARG A 123 7.82 2.39 -10.23
N ILE A 124 6.64 1.91 -9.83
CA ILE A 124 5.62 2.74 -9.17
C ILE A 124 6.14 3.23 -7.83
N SER A 125 6.72 2.35 -7.01
CA SER A 125 7.30 2.74 -5.73
C SER A 125 8.44 3.72 -5.87
N PHE A 126 9.30 3.55 -6.87
CA PHE A 126 10.33 4.53 -7.17
C PHE A 126 9.73 5.90 -7.54
N ALA A 127 8.71 5.92 -8.40
CA ALA A 127 8.03 7.17 -8.76
C ALA A 127 7.36 7.84 -7.54
N SER A 128 6.73 7.07 -6.66
CA SER A 128 6.18 7.57 -5.39
C SER A 128 7.26 8.21 -4.53
N LEU A 129 8.41 7.55 -4.33
CA LEU A 129 9.52 8.10 -3.55
C LEU A 129 10.06 9.40 -4.13
N VAL A 130 10.23 9.47 -5.46
CA VAL A 130 10.65 10.70 -6.15
C VAL A 130 9.63 11.82 -5.96
N ALA A 131 8.33 11.51 -6.08
CA ALA A 131 7.27 12.49 -5.88
C ALA A 131 7.26 13.10 -4.47
N PHE A 132 7.67 12.34 -3.44
CA PHE A 132 7.79 12.87 -2.07
C PHE A 132 9.03 13.76 -1.85
N THR A 133 10.04 13.68 -2.72
CA THR A 133 11.24 14.52 -2.64
C THR A 133 11.12 15.83 -3.40
N LEU A 134 10.15 15.94 -4.31
CA LEU A 134 9.79 17.14 -5.06
C LEU A 134 8.84 18.03 -4.24
#